data_AF-A0A853IPG5-F1
#
_entry.id   AF-A0A853IPG5-F1
#
_cell.length_a   1.000
_cell.length_b   1.000
_cell.length_c   1.000
_cell.angle_alpha   90.00
_cell.angle_beta   90.00
_cell.angle_gamma   90.00
#
_symmetry.space_group_name_H-M   'P 1'
#
loop_
_entity.id
_entity.type
_entity.pdbx_description
1 polymer ?
#
loop_
_entity_poly.entity_id
_entity_poly.type
_entity_poly.pdbx_seq_one_letter_code
_entity_poly.pdbx_strand_id
1 'polypeptide(L)'
;MSTIELFHLRRVRDKPGAVDLLMRHAGLSAEAALAVVHHAVGGGKPQVAVASDDAARQLIVALAGTGFIARRAATDGFDAAQHASEAVAAVLPRCAAGLADAAGAWLLQGAWAQALELALQHLQMHCPAHDADRQRLQRAAIDTGLVRGVPGRV
;
A
#
# COMPACT_ATOMS: atom_id res chain seq x y z
N MET A 1 16.94 2.76 0.44
CA MET A 1 16.51 1.35 0.59
C MET A 1 15.29 1.32 1.47
N SER A 2 14.38 0.39 1.19
CA SER A 2 13.07 0.32 1.82
C SER A 2 12.67 -1.15 1.97
N THR A 3 11.83 -1.46 2.94
CA THR A 3 11.37 -2.84 3.17
C THR A 3 9.87 -2.95 2.99
N ILE A 4 9.42 -3.96 2.26
CA ILE A 4 8.01 -4.34 2.18
C ILE A 4 7.78 -5.67 2.91
N GLU A 5 6.57 -5.87 3.43
CA GLU A 5 6.11 -7.17 3.90
C GLU A 5 5.02 -7.70 2.98
N LEU A 6 5.03 -9.03 2.78
CA LEU A 6 4.10 -9.74 1.92
C LEU A 6 3.23 -10.69 2.75
N PHE A 7 1.93 -10.72 2.49
CA PHE A 7 1.02 -11.70 3.08
C PHE A 7 -0.18 -11.95 2.16
N HIS A 8 -1.01 -12.94 2.48
CA HIS A 8 -2.24 -13.23 1.74
C HIS A 8 -3.43 -13.32 2.69
N LEU A 9 -4.60 -12.85 2.26
CA LEU A 9 -5.85 -13.01 3.01
C LEU A 9 -6.69 -14.18 2.51
N ARG A 10 -6.48 -14.61 1.25
CA ARG A 10 -7.24 -15.65 0.56
C ARG A 10 -6.32 -16.46 -0.35
N ARG A 11 -6.90 -17.26 -1.24
CA ARG A 11 -6.17 -18.04 -2.26
C ARG A 11 -5.36 -17.11 -3.17
N VAL A 12 -4.05 -17.33 -3.23
CA VAL A 12 -3.15 -16.69 -4.20
C VAL A 12 -3.50 -17.18 -5.60
N ARG A 13 -3.58 -16.25 -6.57
CA ARG A 13 -4.03 -16.53 -7.93
C ARG A 13 -2.86 -16.88 -8.85
N ASP A 14 -1.75 -16.17 -8.71
CA ASP A 14 -0.61 -16.26 -9.62
C ASP A 14 0.72 -16.27 -8.86
N LYS A 15 1.12 -17.45 -8.38
CA LYS A 15 2.41 -17.63 -7.72
C LYS A 15 3.59 -17.40 -8.67
N PRO A 16 3.61 -17.94 -9.91
CA PRO A 16 4.70 -17.66 -10.86
C PRO A 16 4.88 -16.17 -11.13
N GLY A 17 3.79 -15.43 -11.38
CA GLY A 17 3.85 -13.99 -11.59
C GLY A 17 4.40 -13.24 -10.37
N ALA A 18 4.05 -13.65 -9.14
CA ALA A 18 4.61 -13.07 -7.93
C ALA A 18 6.13 -13.29 -7.80
N VAL A 19 6.62 -14.49 -8.17
CA VAL A 19 8.07 -14.78 -8.21
C VAL A 19 8.77 -13.86 -9.22
N ASP A 20 8.24 -13.73 -10.43
CA ASP A 20 8.82 -12.88 -11.47
C ASP A 20 8.88 -11.40 -11.07
N LEU A 21 7.85 -10.92 -10.34
CA LEU A 21 7.81 -9.54 -9.83
C LEU A 21 8.87 -9.31 -8.75
N LEU A 22 9.04 -10.26 -7.83
CA LEU A 22 10.07 -10.20 -6.79
C LEU A 22 11.48 -10.20 -7.39
N MET A 23 11.72 -11.01 -8.42
CA MET A 23 12.99 -11.00 -9.13
C MET A 23 13.25 -9.65 -9.82
N ARG A 24 12.26 -9.12 -10.55
CA ARG A 24 12.41 -7.89 -11.33
C ARG A 24 12.54 -6.63 -10.49
N HIS A 25 11.74 -6.50 -9.42
CA HIS A 25 11.67 -5.25 -8.65
C HIS A 25 12.52 -5.26 -7.37
N ALA A 26 12.78 -6.44 -6.80
CA ALA A 26 13.61 -6.57 -5.60
C ALA A 26 15.00 -7.18 -5.88
N GLY A 27 15.29 -7.58 -7.13
CA GLY A 27 16.58 -8.17 -7.50
C GLY A 27 16.84 -9.53 -6.86
N LEU A 28 15.80 -10.22 -6.41
CA LEU A 28 15.93 -11.55 -5.80
C LEU A 28 16.30 -12.59 -6.86
N SER A 29 17.04 -13.62 -6.42
CA SER A 29 17.17 -14.84 -7.22
C SER A 29 15.82 -15.56 -7.29
N ALA A 30 15.65 -16.44 -8.29
CA ALA A 30 14.43 -17.24 -8.43
C ALA A 30 14.13 -18.09 -7.17
N GLU A 31 15.16 -18.67 -6.57
CA GLU A 31 15.04 -19.46 -5.34
C GLU A 31 14.59 -18.60 -4.14
N ALA A 32 15.21 -17.43 -3.95
CA ALA A 32 14.84 -16.52 -2.86
C ALA A 32 13.41 -15.98 -3.05
N ALA A 33 13.03 -15.63 -4.28
CA ALA A 33 11.69 -15.19 -4.61
C ALA A 33 10.65 -16.29 -4.37
N LEU A 34 10.94 -17.54 -4.75
CA LEU A 34 10.07 -18.68 -4.48
C LEU A 34 9.91 -18.94 -2.97
N ALA A 35 11.00 -18.84 -2.20
CA ALA A 35 10.97 -18.99 -0.75
C ALA A 35 10.09 -17.93 -0.08
N VAL A 36 10.17 -16.67 -0.52
CA VAL A 36 9.28 -15.58 -0.07
C VAL A 36 7.82 -15.92 -0.36
N VAL A 37 7.50 -16.33 -1.59
CA VAL A 37 6.12 -16.68 -1.99
C VAL A 37 5.59 -17.85 -1.16
N HIS A 38 6.38 -18.90 -0.94
CA HIS A 38 5.99 -20.05 -0.11
C HIS A 38 5.80 -19.67 1.36
N HIS A 39 6.71 -18.87 1.92
CA HIS A 39 6.57 -18.41 3.30
C HIS A 39 5.30 -17.58 3.48
N ALA A 40 5.01 -16.66 2.55
CA ALA A 40 3.77 -15.89 2.57
C ALA A 40 2.54 -16.81 2.48
N VAL A 41 2.50 -17.75 1.53
CA VAL A 41 1.40 -18.73 1.37
C VAL A 41 1.21 -19.62 2.61
N GLY A 42 2.27 -19.88 3.37
CA GLY A 42 2.23 -20.60 4.63
C GLY A 42 1.68 -19.79 5.81
N GLY A 43 1.18 -18.57 5.58
CA GLY A 43 0.69 -17.65 6.62
C GLY A 43 1.77 -16.76 7.24
N GLY A 44 3.01 -16.84 6.75
CA GLY A 44 4.08 -15.95 7.17
C GLY A 44 3.95 -14.54 6.61
N LYS A 45 4.81 -13.65 7.13
CA LYS A 45 4.95 -12.26 6.67
C LYS A 45 6.39 -11.97 6.25
N PRO A 46 6.91 -12.62 5.20
CA PRO A 46 8.26 -12.38 4.74
C PRO A 46 8.46 -10.90 4.38
N GLN A 47 9.65 -10.41 4.72
CA GLN A 47 10.10 -9.06 4.40
C GLN A 47 11.03 -9.09 3.19
N VAL A 48 10.90 -8.11 2.31
CA VAL A 48 11.67 -7.97 1.08
C VAL A 48 12.25 -6.57 1.02
N ALA A 49 13.58 -6.47 0.99
CA ALA A 49 14.27 -5.22 0.76
C ALA A 49 14.20 -4.82 -0.71
N VAL A 50 13.99 -3.53 -0.96
CA VAL A 50 13.97 -2.92 -2.30
C VAL A 50 14.82 -1.65 -2.31
N ALA A 51 15.25 -1.25 -3.51
CA ALA A 51 16.24 -0.18 -3.67
C ALA A 51 15.74 1.18 -3.15
N SER A 52 14.46 1.50 -3.33
CA SER A 52 13.88 2.82 -3.02
C SER A 52 12.41 2.74 -2.64
N ASP A 53 11.87 3.85 -2.13
CA ASP A 53 10.45 3.97 -1.84
C ASP A 53 9.58 3.87 -3.09
N ASP A 54 10.10 4.33 -4.23
CA ASP A 54 9.40 4.23 -5.50
C ASP A 54 9.34 2.78 -5.98
N ALA A 55 10.46 2.04 -5.89
CA ALA A 55 10.49 0.61 -6.17
C ALA A 55 9.56 -0.18 -5.24
N ALA A 56 9.48 0.20 -3.96
CA ALA A 56 8.53 -0.39 -3.00
C ALA A 56 7.09 -0.23 -3.48
N ARG A 57 6.68 0.99 -3.83
CA ARG A 57 5.31 1.27 -4.30
C ARG A 57 5.00 0.54 -5.61
N GLN A 58 5.93 0.54 -6.58
CA GLN A 58 5.78 -0.19 -7.83
C GLN A 58 5.57 -1.69 -7.58
N LEU A 59 6.38 -2.29 -6.71
CA LEU A 59 6.27 -3.70 -6.35
C LEU A 59 4.95 -4.01 -5.61
N ILE A 60 4.54 -3.16 -4.66
CA ILE A 60 3.27 -3.32 -3.94
C ILE A 60 2.09 -3.34 -4.92
N VAL A 61 2.03 -2.36 -5.83
CA VAL A 61 0.97 -2.26 -6.84
C VAL A 61 0.98 -3.47 -7.77
N ALA A 62 2.16 -3.91 -8.22
CA ALA A 62 2.27 -5.06 -9.12
C ALA A 62 1.81 -6.37 -8.45
N LEU A 63 2.20 -6.59 -7.19
CA LEU A 63 1.83 -7.78 -6.42
C LEU A 63 0.32 -7.86 -6.15
N ALA A 64 -0.37 -6.73 -6.08
CA ALA A 64 -1.82 -6.68 -5.91
C ALA A 64 -2.56 -7.46 -7.01
N GLY A 65 -2.02 -7.52 -8.24
CA GLY A 65 -2.59 -8.30 -9.35
C GLY A 65 -2.47 -9.82 -9.21
N THR A 66 -1.55 -10.29 -8.35
CA THR A 66 -1.28 -11.74 -8.13
C THR A 66 -2.11 -12.36 -7.00
N GLY A 67 -2.86 -11.51 -6.28
CA GLY A 67 -3.67 -11.89 -5.11
C GLY A 67 -2.92 -11.82 -3.77
N PHE A 68 -1.66 -11.39 -3.77
CA PHE A 68 -0.96 -11.01 -2.55
C PHE A 68 -1.35 -9.61 -2.09
N ILE A 69 -1.20 -9.38 -0.78
CA ILE A 69 -1.19 -8.05 -0.20
C ILE A 69 0.25 -7.76 0.19
N ALA A 70 0.72 -6.60 -0.25
CA ALA A 70 2.02 -6.06 0.11
C ALA A 70 1.82 -4.67 0.71
N ARG A 71 2.72 -4.29 1.62
CA ARG A 71 2.80 -2.93 2.17
C ARG A 71 4.20 -2.68 2.70
N ARG A 72 4.51 -1.45 3.10
CA ARG A 72 5.74 -1.16 3.82
C ARG A 72 5.76 -1.95 5.13
N ALA A 73 6.88 -2.61 5.40
CA ALA A 73 7.05 -3.30 6.66
C ALA A 73 7.09 -2.28 7.80
N ALA A 74 6.57 -2.65 8.98
CA ALA A 74 6.65 -1.82 10.19
C ALA A 74 8.07 -1.77 10.80
N THR A 75 9.08 -2.19 10.04
CA THR A 75 10.49 -2.06 10.35
C THR A 75 11.02 -0.76 9.72
N ASP A 76 12.23 -0.32 10.07
CA ASP A 76 12.86 0.88 9.51
C ASP A 76 12.20 2.24 9.89
N GLY A 77 11.50 2.29 11.02
CA GLY A 77 10.86 3.52 11.53
C GLY A 77 9.60 3.92 10.78
N PHE A 78 9.05 3.06 9.92
CA PHE A 78 7.78 3.29 9.24
C PHE A 78 6.61 2.84 10.12
N ASP A 79 5.75 3.79 10.49
CA ASP A 79 4.45 3.53 11.12
C ASP A 79 3.32 3.87 10.13
N ALA A 80 2.51 2.87 9.78
CA ALA A 80 1.43 3.03 8.82
C ALA A 80 0.35 4.02 9.29
N ALA A 81 0.02 4.01 10.59
CA ALA A 81 -0.98 4.89 11.16
C ALA A 81 -0.50 6.34 11.17
N GLN A 82 0.75 6.56 11.61
CA GLN A 82 1.37 7.88 11.59
C GLN A 82 1.50 8.40 10.16
N HIS A 83 2.05 7.60 9.24
CA HIS A 83 2.24 7.98 7.85
C HIS A 83 0.93 8.35 7.15
N ALA A 84 -0.13 7.55 7.34
CA ALA A 84 -1.46 7.85 6.81
C ALA A 84 -2.02 9.15 7.41
N SER A 85 -1.93 9.30 8.74
CA SER A 85 -2.48 10.46 9.45
C SER A 85 -1.79 11.75 9.02
N GLU A 86 -0.47 11.75 8.88
CA GLU A 86 0.30 12.90 8.40
C GLU A 86 -0.04 13.25 6.94
N ALA A 87 -0.19 12.24 6.07
CA ALA A 87 -0.58 12.45 4.69
C ALA A 87 -1.97 13.09 4.57
N VAL A 88 -2.94 12.58 5.35
CA VAL A 88 -4.30 13.16 5.39
C VAL A 88 -4.26 14.56 5.96
N ALA A 89 -3.67 14.76 7.14
CA ALA A 89 -3.60 16.06 7.82
C ALA A 89 -2.93 17.14 6.95
N ALA A 90 -1.94 16.78 6.14
CA ALA A 90 -1.31 17.71 5.21
C ALA A 90 -2.28 18.24 4.15
N VAL A 91 -3.28 17.44 3.75
CA VAL A 91 -4.21 17.71 2.65
C VAL A 91 -5.49 18.40 3.11
N LEU A 92 -5.98 18.11 4.33
CA LEU A 92 -7.24 18.65 4.87
C LEU A 92 -7.41 20.18 4.72
N PRO A 93 -6.39 21.03 4.94
CA PRO A 93 -6.54 22.48 4.80
C PRO A 93 -6.96 22.97 3.40
N ARG A 94 -6.80 22.12 2.38
CA ARG A 94 -7.12 22.42 0.98
C ARG A 94 -8.39 21.72 0.49
N CYS A 95 -9.00 20.90 1.35
CA CYS A 95 -10.25 20.20 1.04
C CYS A 95 -11.48 21.05 1.34
N ALA A 96 -12.63 20.63 0.79
CA ALA A 96 -13.92 21.17 1.20
C ALA A 96 -14.15 20.96 2.70
N ALA A 97 -14.72 21.95 3.39
CA ALA A 97 -14.88 21.94 4.85
C ALA A 97 -15.56 20.66 5.39
N GLY A 98 -16.65 20.21 4.75
CA GLY A 98 -17.34 18.99 5.17
C GLY A 98 -16.49 17.72 5.06
N LEU A 99 -15.57 17.64 4.09
CA LEU A 99 -14.60 16.54 4.02
C LEU A 99 -13.56 16.66 5.14
N ALA A 100 -13.05 17.88 5.35
CA ALA A 100 -12.04 18.15 6.37
C ALA A 100 -12.54 17.77 7.77
N ASP A 101 -13.78 18.14 8.10
CA ASP A 101 -14.42 17.80 9.36
C ASP A 101 -14.61 16.28 9.53
N ALA A 102 -15.13 15.61 8.49
CA ALA A 102 -15.37 14.17 8.53
C ALA A 102 -14.08 13.35 8.66
N ALA A 103 -13.07 13.65 7.84
CA ALA A 103 -11.78 12.97 7.90
C ALA A 103 -11.02 13.32 9.19
N GLY A 104 -11.09 14.57 9.66
CA GLY A 104 -10.52 14.99 10.94
C GLY A 104 -11.14 14.24 12.13
N ALA A 105 -12.46 14.05 12.13
CA ALA A 105 -13.13 13.26 13.16
C ALA A 105 -12.64 11.81 13.21
N TRP A 106 -12.41 11.17 12.06
CA TRP A 106 -11.81 9.84 12.01
C TRP A 106 -10.38 9.81 12.56
N LEU A 107 -9.56 10.82 12.23
CA LEU A 107 -8.19 10.91 12.77
C LEU A 107 -8.18 11.04 14.29
N LEU A 108 -9.08 11.85 14.87
CA LEU A 108 -9.21 11.99 16.32
C LEU A 108 -9.60 10.69 17.04
N GLN A 109 -10.28 9.78 16.33
CA GLN A 109 -10.64 8.44 16.82
C GLN A 109 -9.54 7.39 16.59
N GLY A 110 -8.41 7.78 16.00
CA GLY A 110 -7.35 6.85 15.57
C GLY A 110 -7.73 6.00 14.35
N ALA A 111 -8.85 6.31 13.68
CA ALA A 111 -9.36 5.61 12.51
C ALA A 111 -8.68 6.11 11.22
N TRP A 112 -7.35 6.04 11.18
CA TRP A 112 -6.52 6.56 10.09
C TRP A 112 -6.85 5.95 8.72
N ALA A 113 -7.25 4.67 8.68
CA ALA A 113 -7.56 3.98 7.42
C ALA A 113 -8.82 4.55 6.78
N GLN A 114 -9.86 4.77 7.59
CA GLN A 114 -11.13 5.37 7.17
C GLN A 114 -10.92 6.83 6.73
N ALA A 115 -10.11 7.59 7.46
CA ALA A 115 -9.77 8.96 7.09
C ALA A 115 -9.06 9.02 5.72
N LEU A 116 -8.07 8.14 5.51
CA LEU A 116 -7.31 8.06 4.26
C LEU A 116 -8.18 7.61 3.09
N GLU A 117 -9.02 6.59 3.28
CA GLU A 117 -9.94 6.09 2.25
C GLU A 117 -10.94 7.19 1.82
N LEU A 118 -11.55 7.86 2.79
CA LEU A 118 -12.51 8.95 2.54
C LEU A 118 -11.86 10.11 1.76
N ALA A 119 -10.72 10.59 2.23
CA ALA A 119 -10.02 11.70 1.60
C ALA A 119 -9.53 11.33 0.19
N LEU A 120 -8.98 10.13 0.01
CA LEU A 120 -8.53 9.66 -1.29
C LEU A 120 -9.69 9.50 -2.29
N GLN A 121 -10.81 8.91 -1.86
CA GLN A 121 -11.99 8.74 -2.71
C GLN A 121 -12.51 10.09 -3.21
N HIS A 122 -12.59 11.08 -2.31
CA HIS A 122 -13.00 12.43 -2.69
C HIS A 122 -12.10 13.03 -3.77
N LEU A 123 -10.77 13.04 -3.56
CA LEU A 123 -9.84 13.58 -4.55
C LEU A 123 -9.84 12.80 -5.87
N GLN A 124 -10.11 11.50 -5.85
CA GLN A 124 -10.25 10.72 -7.09
C GLN A 124 -11.45 11.16 -7.92
N MET A 125 -12.54 11.61 -7.29
CA MET A 125 -13.76 12.08 -7.96
C MET A 125 -13.64 13.53 -8.46
N HIS A 126 -12.88 14.37 -7.75
CA HIS A 126 -12.86 15.82 -7.99
C HIS A 126 -11.56 16.38 -8.57
N CYS A 127 -10.45 15.63 -8.49
CA CYS A 127 -9.13 16.08 -8.91
C CYS A 127 -8.53 15.15 -9.97
N PRO A 128 -7.76 15.67 -10.95
CA PRO A 128 -7.10 14.85 -11.96
C PRO A 128 -6.01 13.96 -11.35
N ALA A 129 -5.58 12.92 -12.06
CA ALA A 129 -4.61 11.94 -11.55
C ALA A 129 -3.20 12.52 -11.26
N HIS A 130 -2.87 13.69 -11.83
CA HIS A 130 -1.61 14.38 -11.61
C HIS A 130 -1.67 15.42 -10.48
N ASP A 131 -2.82 15.58 -9.82
CA ASP A 131 -2.96 16.46 -8.66
C ASP A 131 -2.03 16.01 -7.52
N ALA A 132 -1.33 16.96 -6.91
CA ALA A 132 -0.29 16.65 -5.93
C ALA A 132 -0.86 16.08 -4.62
N ASP A 133 -2.02 16.56 -4.18
CA ASP A 133 -2.68 16.07 -2.97
C ASP A 133 -3.26 14.66 -3.21
N ARG A 134 -3.85 14.44 -4.40
CA ARG A 134 -4.28 13.10 -4.82
C ARG A 134 -3.10 12.13 -4.85
N GLN A 135 -1.98 12.50 -5.47
CA GLN A 135 -0.78 11.65 -5.52
C GLN A 135 -0.22 11.36 -4.13
N ARG A 136 -0.22 12.34 -3.22
CA ARG A 136 0.20 12.16 -1.83
C ARG A 136 -0.64 11.10 -1.12
N LEU A 137 -1.98 11.20 -1.20
CA LEU A 137 -2.87 10.22 -0.57
C LEU A 137 -2.78 8.85 -1.25
N GLN A 138 -2.59 8.79 -2.57
CA GLN A 138 -2.36 7.54 -3.29
C GLN A 138 -1.10 6.83 -2.82
N ARG A 139 0.01 7.56 -2.65
CA ARG A 139 1.27 7.00 -2.13
C ARG A 139 1.08 6.45 -0.72
N ALA A 140 0.44 7.21 0.18
CA ALA A 140 0.14 6.74 1.53
C ALA A 140 -0.75 5.50 1.53
N ALA A 141 -1.74 5.43 0.63
CA ALA A 141 -2.61 4.25 0.52
C ALA A 141 -1.86 3.00 0.03
N ILE A 142 -0.91 3.15 -0.89
CA ILE A 142 -0.03 2.06 -1.33
C ILE A 142 0.89 1.63 -0.19
N ASP A 143 1.57 2.59 0.43
CA ASP A 143 2.58 2.33 1.46
C ASP A 143 1.98 1.63 2.69
N THR A 144 0.72 1.93 3.04
CA THR A 144 0.00 1.34 4.17
C THR A 144 -0.70 0.00 3.86
N GLY A 145 -0.76 -0.39 2.58
CA GLY A 145 -1.52 -1.57 2.14
C GLY A 145 -3.03 -1.36 2.09
N LEU A 146 -3.51 -0.11 2.10
CA LEU A 146 -4.91 0.22 1.86
C LEU A 146 -5.30 -0.08 0.40
N VAL A 147 -4.35 0.02 -0.54
CA VAL A 147 -4.50 -0.52 -1.89
C VAL A 147 -4.57 -2.04 -1.82
N ARG A 148 -5.79 -2.55 -1.64
CA ARG A 148 -6.08 -3.98 -1.73
C ARG A 148 -6.09 -4.38 -3.21
N GLY A 149 -5.55 -5.55 -3.52
CA GLY A 149 -5.70 -6.15 -4.85
C GLY A 149 -7.16 -6.06 -5.30
N VAL A 150 -7.37 -5.50 -6.49
CA VAL A 150 -8.72 -5.38 -7.06
C VAL A 150 -9.33 -6.78 -7.05
N PRO A 151 -10.46 -7.01 -6.35
CA PRO A 151 -11.16 -8.27 -6.47
C PRO A 151 -11.68 -8.34 -7.90
N GLY A 152 -10.93 -8.96 -8.80
CA GLY A 152 -11.44 -9.27 -10.13
C GLY A 152 -12.73 -10.06 -9.94
N ARG A 153 -13.83 -9.56 -10.52
CA ARG A 153 -15.08 -10.31 -10.65
C ARG A 153 -14.76 -11.68 -11.22
N VAL A 154 -15.32 -12.70 -10.59
CA VAL A 154 -15.40 -14.06 -11.16
C VAL A 154 -16.17 -13.98 -12.47
#